data_AF-A0A2V5PRI1-F1
#
_entry.id   AF-A0A2V5PRI1-F1
#
_cell.length_a   1.000
_cell.length_b   1.000
_cell.length_c   1.000
_cell.angle_alpha   90.00
_cell.angle_beta   90.00
_cell.angle_gamma   90.00
#
_symmetry.space_group_name_H-M   'P 1'
#
loop_
_entity.id
_entity.type
_entity.pdbx_description
1 polymer ?
#
loop_
_entity_poly.entity_id
_entity_poly.type
_entity_poly.pdbx_seq_one_letter_code
_entity_poly.pdbx_strand_id
1 'polypeptide(L)'
;MKTTTLPSKNSMNRSDCSLALVLISLACACFTLSPQARAVCREDCGTHFNTFLGADALVNNTSGSLNTAVGSGALTFNNTGFDNTATGASALTFNTTGYANTAIGTGALNMNTEGNNNTAIAALGSNTTGDANTGVGTGALASNITGNFNTALGFFAGYNTNGNTNIAVGYLAGQYSAGDNNIDIGNQGAIESGVIRIGTEGTQTATYIAGISHTPLIQGDATPVGISAFGQLGVRPSSARFKEAIKPMDKASEAILALQPVTFRYKHDLDPDSIPQFGLVAEDVEKVNPDLVARDEQGKPYTVPRR
;
A
#
# COMPACT_ATOMS: atom_id res chain seq x y z
N MET A 1 87.92 57.59 -40.32
CA MET A 1 88.70 56.77 -39.36
C MET A 1 88.24 57.18 -37.97
N LYS A 2 87.78 56.31 -37.06
CA LYS A 2 87.85 54.85 -36.95
C LYS A 2 86.52 54.28 -36.47
N THR A 3 86.22 53.15 -37.07
CA THR A 3 85.19 52.13 -36.82
C THR A 3 85.37 51.44 -35.47
N THR A 4 84.26 51.15 -34.79
CA THR A 4 84.12 49.89 -34.03
C THR A 4 82.64 49.49 -33.92
N THR A 5 82.29 48.41 -34.62
CA THR A 5 81.06 47.64 -34.51
C THR A 5 81.10 46.75 -33.26
N LEU A 6 80.02 46.71 -32.48
CA LEU A 6 79.84 45.77 -31.36
C LEU A 6 78.81 44.70 -31.74
N PRO A 7 79.04 43.42 -31.36
CA PRO A 7 78.28 42.29 -31.88
C PRO A 7 76.99 42.03 -31.10
N SER A 8 75.99 41.57 -31.84
CA SER A 8 74.79 40.88 -31.35
C SER A 8 75.19 39.73 -30.41
N LYS A 9 74.70 39.74 -29.16
CA LYS A 9 74.77 38.61 -28.24
C LYS A 9 73.37 38.06 -28.01
N ASN A 10 73.21 36.81 -28.44
CA ASN A 10 72.03 35.97 -28.28
C ASN A 10 71.51 35.97 -26.84
N SER A 11 70.21 36.23 -26.73
CA SER A 11 69.38 35.90 -25.57
C SER A 11 69.29 34.38 -25.42
N MET A 12 69.85 33.86 -24.33
CA MET A 12 69.49 32.56 -23.78
C MET A 12 69.42 32.72 -22.26
N ASN A 13 68.25 33.15 -21.77
CA ASN A 13 67.92 33.07 -20.35
C ASN A 13 67.90 31.60 -19.93
N ARG A 14 68.97 31.14 -19.28
CA ARG A 14 68.97 29.95 -18.44
C ARG A 14 68.74 30.39 -16.99
N SER A 15 67.49 30.58 -16.57
CA SER A 15 67.21 30.80 -15.15
C SER A 15 65.79 30.48 -14.66
N ASP A 16 65.02 29.65 -15.36
CA ASP A 16 63.68 29.25 -14.86
C ASP A 16 63.63 27.81 -14.31
N CYS A 17 64.65 27.00 -14.57
CA CYS A 17 64.65 25.59 -14.17
C CYS A 17 64.99 25.39 -12.68
N SER A 18 65.89 26.21 -12.10
CA SER A 18 66.24 26.09 -10.68
C SER A 18 65.13 26.59 -9.76
N LEU A 19 64.46 27.69 -10.14
CA LEU A 19 63.33 28.23 -9.39
C LEU A 19 62.13 27.28 -9.45
N ALA A 20 61.88 26.68 -10.62
CA ALA A 20 60.86 25.65 -10.77
C ALA A 20 61.14 24.41 -9.90
N LEU A 21 62.40 23.94 -9.85
CA LEU A 21 62.80 22.82 -8.99
C LEU A 21 62.61 23.13 -7.50
N VAL A 22 62.92 24.36 -7.06
CA VAL A 22 62.70 24.80 -5.67
C VAL A 22 61.21 24.92 -5.36
N LEU A 23 60.41 25.45 -6.28
CA LEU A 23 58.95 25.56 -6.09
C LEU A 23 58.26 24.19 -6.10
N ILE A 24 58.72 23.24 -6.92
CA ILE A 24 58.22 21.86 -6.93
C ILE A 24 58.59 21.14 -5.64
N SER A 25 59.83 21.30 -5.15
CA SER A 25 60.24 20.68 -3.89
C SER A 25 59.55 21.31 -2.68
N LEU A 26 59.28 22.62 -2.69
CA LEU A 26 58.46 23.29 -1.69
C LEU A 26 56.98 22.85 -1.76
N ALA A 27 56.42 22.68 -2.95
CA ALA A 27 55.08 22.14 -3.13
C ALA A 27 54.98 20.68 -2.65
N CYS A 28 55.97 19.84 -2.97
CA CYS A 28 56.05 18.47 -2.45
C CYS A 28 56.22 18.44 -0.93
N ALA A 29 56.99 19.35 -0.34
CA ALA A 29 57.09 19.49 1.11
C ALA A 29 55.77 19.94 1.74
N CYS A 30 55.02 20.82 1.08
CA CYS A 30 53.67 21.19 1.51
C CYS A 30 52.67 20.03 1.39
N PHE A 31 52.87 19.09 0.46
CA PHE A 31 52.07 17.86 0.37
C PHE A 31 52.47 16.79 1.41
N THR A 32 53.69 16.83 1.94
CA THR A 32 54.12 15.93 3.04
C THR A 32 53.84 16.51 4.42
N LEU A 33 53.74 17.84 4.56
CA LEU A 33 53.32 18.53 5.77
C LEU A 33 51.82 18.87 5.81
N SER A 34 51.08 18.73 4.71
CA SER A 34 49.63 18.82 4.79
C SER A 34 49.14 17.67 5.68
N PRO A 35 48.26 17.92 6.66
CA PRO A 35 47.59 16.82 7.33
C PRO A 35 46.94 16.04 6.22
N GLN A 36 47.35 14.78 6.04
CA GLN A 36 46.64 13.88 5.15
C GLN A 36 45.18 13.99 5.56
N ALA A 37 44.34 14.54 4.69
CA ALA A 37 42.90 14.43 4.80
C ALA A 37 42.59 12.95 4.56
N ARG A 38 42.99 12.11 5.51
CA ARG A 38 42.41 10.80 5.69
C ARG A 38 41.00 11.16 6.10
N ALA A 39 40.02 10.80 5.28
CA ALA A 39 38.72 10.52 5.83
C ALA A 39 39.00 9.55 6.98
N VAL A 40 39.01 10.05 8.21
CA VAL A 40 39.06 9.20 9.39
C VAL A 40 37.68 8.57 9.37
N CYS A 41 37.54 7.47 8.63
CA CYS A 41 36.58 6.45 9.00
C CYS A 41 37.01 6.09 10.41
N ARG A 42 36.37 6.73 11.39
CA ARG A 42 36.50 6.34 12.78
C ARG A 42 35.86 4.96 12.77
N GLU A 43 36.57 3.88 12.46
CA GLU A 43 36.10 2.55 12.83
C GLU A 43 36.28 2.47 14.34
N ASP A 44 35.45 3.23 15.07
CA ASP A 44 35.33 3.02 16.50
C ASP A 44 34.55 1.70 16.63
N CYS A 45 35.30 0.60 16.67
CA CYS A 45 34.91 -0.59 17.42
C CYS A 45 34.88 -0.25 18.91
N GLY A 46 34.22 0.86 19.28
CA GLY A 46 33.88 1.19 20.65
C GLY A 46 32.98 0.10 21.19
N THR A 47 33.00 -0.06 22.51
CA THR A 47 32.40 -1.12 23.34
C THR A 47 30.90 -1.41 23.18
N HIS A 48 30.26 -0.96 22.11
CA HIS A 48 28.81 -1.00 21.87
C HIS A 48 28.43 -1.72 20.54
N PHE A 49 29.31 -2.51 19.93
CA PHE A 49 28.98 -3.37 18.75
C PHE A 49 28.28 -2.64 17.59
N ASN A 50 28.66 -1.39 17.29
CA ASN A 50 28.11 -0.64 16.16
C ASN A 50 28.99 -0.81 14.90
N THR A 51 28.40 -0.82 13.71
CA THR A 51 29.11 -0.77 12.41
C THR A 51 28.74 0.53 11.71
N PHE A 52 29.70 1.32 11.22
CA PHE A 52 29.37 2.53 10.47
C PHE A 52 30.37 2.89 9.37
N LEU A 53 29.84 3.52 8.31
CA LEU A 53 30.58 3.96 7.14
C LEU A 53 29.93 5.21 6.55
N GLY A 54 30.57 6.38 6.72
CA GLY A 54 30.07 7.66 6.18
C GLY A 54 30.48 8.85 7.05
N ALA A 55 30.52 10.05 6.48
CA ALA A 55 30.72 11.27 7.26
C ALA A 55 29.54 11.48 8.21
N ASP A 56 29.82 11.91 9.45
CA ASP A 56 28.80 12.19 10.48
C ASP A 56 27.89 11.01 10.87
N ALA A 57 28.25 9.78 10.48
CA ALA A 57 27.55 8.58 10.92
C ALA A 57 27.81 8.31 12.41
N LEU A 58 26.74 8.14 13.20
CA LEU A 58 26.78 7.90 14.66
C LEU A 58 27.53 8.95 15.51
N VAL A 59 27.78 10.16 15.01
CA VAL A 59 28.64 11.14 15.71
C VAL A 59 28.13 11.54 17.10
N ASN A 60 26.82 11.63 17.33
CA ASN A 60 26.25 11.93 18.66
C ASN A 60 25.69 10.70 19.39
N ASN A 61 26.18 9.50 19.08
CA ASN A 61 25.79 8.31 19.83
C ASN A 61 26.46 8.27 21.21
N THR A 62 25.65 8.29 22.28
CA THR A 62 26.17 8.33 23.66
C THR A 62 26.26 6.94 24.28
N SER A 63 25.21 6.12 24.18
CA SER A 63 25.17 4.78 24.77
C SER A 63 24.45 3.71 23.93
N GLY A 64 24.02 4.04 22.70
CA GLY A 64 23.35 3.11 21.80
C GLY A 64 24.28 2.02 21.26
N SER A 65 23.80 0.78 21.19
CA SER A 65 24.56 -0.40 20.76
C SER A 65 23.91 -1.17 19.60
N LEU A 66 24.68 -2.02 18.91
CA LEU A 66 24.18 -2.92 17.84
C LEU A 66 23.55 -2.19 16.63
N ASN A 67 24.00 -0.98 16.34
CA ASN A 67 23.51 -0.21 15.20
C ASN A 67 24.42 -0.37 13.96
N THR A 68 23.83 -0.45 12.77
CA THR A 68 24.52 -0.39 11.47
C THR A 68 24.21 0.94 10.78
N ALA A 69 25.19 1.80 10.51
CA ALA A 69 24.99 3.12 9.90
C ALA A 69 25.89 3.32 8.66
N VAL A 70 25.33 3.12 7.47
CA VAL A 70 26.06 3.22 6.18
C VAL A 70 25.49 4.38 5.37
N GLY A 71 26.19 5.51 5.32
CA GLY A 71 25.78 6.72 4.61
C GLY A 71 26.17 8.00 5.37
N SER A 72 26.32 9.12 4.64
CA SER A 72 26.60 10.42 5.26
C SER A 72 25.41 10.85 6.13
N GLY A 73 25.64 11.19 7.40
CA GLY A 73 24.58 11.64 8.32
C GLY A 73 23.62 10.53 8.80
N ALA A 74 23.97 9.25 8.59
CA ALA A 74 23.16 8.13 9.06
C ALA A 74 23.24 8.00 10.60
N LEU A 75 22.10 7.93 11.29
CA LEU A 75 22.01 7.82 12.76
C LEU A 75 22.78 8.91 13.55
N THR A 76 22.92 10.13 13.00
CA THR A 76 23.73 11.20 13.61
C THR A 76 23.30 11.59 15.03
N PHE A 77 21.99 11.60 15.35
CA PHE A 77 21.47 12.01 16.66
C PHE A 77 20.98 10.85 17.55
N ASN A 78 21.39 9.61 17.26
CA ASN A 78 21.03 8.42 18.05
C ASN A 78 21.62 8.41 19.45
N ASN A 79 20.91 8.93 20.45
CA ASN A 79 21.40 9.06 21.81
C ASN A 79 21.54 7.69 22.50
N THR A 80 20.44 6.96 22.68
CA THR A 80 20.40 5.69 23.43
C THR A 80 19.79 4.52 22.66
N GLY A 81 19.35 4.71 21.42
CA GLY A 81 18.71 3.67 20.60
C GLY A 81 19.66 2.53 20.24
N PHE A 82 19.14 1.31 20.17
CA PHE A 82 19.89 0.09 19.86
C PHE A 82 19.23 -0.75 18.76
N ASP A 83 19.99 -1.67 18.14
CA ASP A 83 19.51 -2.57 17.07
C ASP A 83 18.96 -1.87 15.81
N ASN A 84 19.43 -0.65 15.48
CA ASN A 84 18.97 0.06 14.28
C ASN A 84 19.87 -0.21 13.07
N THR A 85 19.29 -0.46 11.89
CA THR A 85 20.00 -0.55 10.60
C THR A 85 19.63 0.64 9.72
N ALA A 86 20.58 1.53 9.42
CA ALA A 86 20.42 2.71 8.57
C ALA A 86 21.40 2.62 7.39
N THR A 87 20.89 2.43 6.18
CA THR A 87 21.69 2.36 4.95
C THR A 87 21.18 3.39 3.94
N GLY A 88 21.85 4.54 3.85
CA GLY A 88 21.49 5.69 3.01
C GLY A 88 21.96 7.01 3.61
N ALA A 89 22.14 8.05 2.80
CA ALA A 89 22.47 9.37 3.33
C ALA A 89 21.29 9.91 4.17
N SER A 90 21.58 10.40 5.38
CA SER A 90 20.60 10.91 6.34
C SER A 90 19.48 9.92 6.72
N ALA A 91 19.74 8.61 6.64
CA ALA A 91 18.83 7.59 7.14
C ALA A 91 18.83 7.58 8.68
N LEU A 92 17.65 7.57 9.31
CA LEU A 92 17.47 7.61 10.78
C LEU A 92 18.20 8.76 11.50
N THR A 93 18.41 9.91 10.85
CA THR A 93 19.22 11.02 11.40
C THR A 93 18.75 11.49 12.77
N PHE A 94 17.44 11.64 13.01
CA PHE A 94 16.87 12.17 14.26
C PHE A 94 16.34 11.10 15.23
N ASN A 95 16.66 9.82 15.04
CA ASN A 95 16.35 8.76 16.03
C ASN A 95 17.03 9.12 17.35
N THR A 96 16.31 9.33 18.45
CA THR A 96 16.91 9.68 19.75
C THR A 96 16.97 8.47 20.67
N THR A 97 15.83 7.79 20.87
CA THR A 97 15.69 6.63 21.78
C THR A 97 15.14 5.37 21.10
N GLY A 98 14.66 5.47 19.86
CA GLY A 98 14.03 4.36 19.14
C GLY A 98 14.97 3.17 18.91
N TYR A 99 14.44 1.95 18.98
CA TYR A 99 15.19 0.70 18.80
C TYR A 99 14.57 -0.24 17.75
N ALA A 100 15.40 -1.15 17.23
CA ALA A 100 15.02 -2.16 16.25
C ALA A 100 14.42 -1.62 14.93
N ASN A 101 14.87 -0.44 14.46
CA ASN A 101 14.41 0.13 13.19
C ASN A 101 15.32 -0.25 12.01
N THR A 102 14.74 -0.59 10.86
CA THR A 102 15.46 -0.80 9.59
C THR A 102 15.10 0.29 8.59
N ALA A 103 16.05 1.12 8.19
CA ALA A 103 15.91 2.20 7.21
C ALA A 103 16.91 2.02 6.06
N ILE A 104 16.42 1.74 4.86
CA ILE A 104 17.23 1.54 3.66
C ILE A 104 16.79 2.57 2.61
N GLY A 105 17.64 3.54 2.29
CA GLY A 105 17.39 4.63 1.35
C GLY A 105 17.78 6.01 1.90
N THR A 106 18.07 6.96 1.02
CA THR A 106 18.37 8.35 1.40
C THR A 106 17.17 8.98 2.13
N GLY A 107 17.38 9.48 3.35
CA GLY A 107 16.36 10.13 4.17
C GLY A 107 15.32 9.18 4.77
N ALA A 108 15.51 7.85 4.70
CA ALA A 108 14.58 6.89 5.26
C ALA A 108 14.52 7.00 6.80
N LEU A 109 13.32 7.11 7.36
CA LEU A 109 13.03 7.37 8.79
C LEU A 109 13.76 8.61 9.35
N ASN A 110 14.00 9.65 8.55
CA ASN A 110 14.82 10.79 8.98
C ASN A 110 14.33 11.46 10.27
N MET A 111 13.00 11.61 10.45
CA MET A 111 12.37 12.29 11.59
C MET A 111 11.85 11.35 12.69
N ASN A 112 12.15 10.05 12.65
CA ASN A 112 11.76 9.14 13.75
C ASN A 112 12.47 9.57 15.01
N THR A 113 11.76 9.96 16.08
CA THR A 113 12.41 10.37 17.33
C THR A 113 12.41 9.22 18.34
N GLU A 114 11.24 8.64 18.61
CA GLU A 114 11.03 7.65 19.69
C GLU A 114 10.51 6.29 19.20
N GLY A 115 10.08 6.19 17.94
CA GLY A 115 9.41 5.00 17.40
C GLY A 115 10.32 3.76 17.26
N ASN A 116 9.73 2.59 17.45
CA ASN A 116 10.40 1.30 17.54
C ASN A 116 9.88 0.30 16.49
N ASN A 117 10.72 -0.66 16.09
CA ASN A 117 10.36 -1.77 15.19
C ASN A 117 9.83 -1.33 13.81
N ASN A 118 10.29 -0.19 13.28
CA ASN A 118 9.87 0.29 11.97
C ASN A 118 10.75 -0.25 10.85
N THR A 119 10.17 -0.63 9.70
CA THR A 119 10.91 -1.00 8.48
C THR A 119 10.58 -0.04 7.34
N ALA A 120 11.61 0.59 6.80
CA ALA A 120 11.57 1.56 5.71
C ALA A 120 12.50 1.12 4.59
N ILE A 121 11.97 0.93 3.38
CA ILE A 121 12.80 0.69 2.20
C ILE A 121 12.38 1.69 1.12
N ALA A 122 13.27 2.65 0.84
CA ALA A 122 13.06 3.83 0.01
C ALA A 122 11.90 4.75 0.47
N ALA A 123 11.51 4.73 1.74
CA ALA A 123 10.34 5.43 2.28
C ALA A 123 10.63 6.06 3.65
N LEU A 124 9.70 6.90 4.14
CA LEU A 124 9.64 7.51 5.47
C LEU A 124 10.46 8.82 5.64
N GLY A 125 9.82 9.97 5.41
CA GLY A 125 10.36 11.27 5.77
C GLY A 125 9.98 11.75 7.18
N SER A 126 8.76 11.42 7.68
CA SER A 126 8.15 12.13 8.83
C SER A 126 7.41 11.27 9.87
N ASN A 127 7.80 10.02 10.14
CA ASN A 127 7.28 9.30 11.34
C ASN A 127 7.90 9.92 12.59
N THR A 128 7.11 10.29 13.61
CA THR A 128 7.64 10.91 14.85
C THR A 128 7.63 9.95 16.04
N THR A 129 6.47 9.38 16.37
CA THR A 129 6.28 8.49 17.54
C THR A 129 5.59 7.16 17.20
N GLY A 130 5.30 6.87 15.92
CA GLY A 130 4.59 5.66 15.53
C GLY A 130 5.48 4.40 15.59
N ASP A 131 4.94 3.33 16.17
CA ASP A 131 5.60 2.04 16.37
C ASP A 131 5.13 0.97 15.36
N ALA A 132 6.05 0.04 15.05
CA ALA A 132 5.80 -1.19 14.30
C ALA A 132 5.17 -0.98 12.90
N ASN A 133 5.60 0.06 12.19
CA ASN A 133 5.16 0.34 10.83
C ASN A 133 6.09 -0.27 9.77
N THR A 134 5.53 -0.78 8.68
CA THR A 134 6.29 -1.25 7.51
C THR A 134 5.95 -0.40 6.30
N GLY A 135 6.89 0.43 5.84
CA GLY A 135 6.77 1.28 4.65
C GLY A 135 7.77 0.89 3.57
N VAL A 136 7.28 0.44 2.42
CA VAL A 136 8.12 0.05 1.28
C VAL A 136 7.67 0.80 0.02
N GLY A 137 8.55 1.64 -0.51
CA GLY A 137 8.31 2.47 -1.70
C GLY A 137 8.38 3.98 -1.44
N THR A 138 8.79 4.76 -2.45
CA THR A 138 8.99 6.21 -2.31
C THR A 138 7.74 6.92 -1.78
N GLY A 139 7.88 7.59 -0.63
CA GLY A 139 6.80 8.32 0.01
C GLY A 139 5.81 7.48 0.81
N ALA A 140 6.02 6.16 0.95
CA ALA A 140 5.15 5.33 1.79
C ALA A 140 5.20 5.79 3.26
N LEU A 141 4.04 5.95 3.88
CA LEU A 141 3.84 6.45 5.26
C LEU A 141 4.57 7.77 5.56
N ALA A 142 4.92 8.56 4.54
CA ALA A 142 5.81 9.70 4.72
C ALA A 142 5.27 10.83 5.61
N SER A 143 3.94 10.90 5.82
CA SER A 143 3.29 11.83 6.76
C SER A 143 2.48 11.12 7.85
N ASN A 144 2.77 9.84 8.13
CA ASN A 144 2.21 9.19 9.33
C ASN A 144 2.90 9.78 10.57
N ILE A 145 2.17 10.50 11.43
CA ILE A 145 2.75 11.17 12.61
C ILE A 145 2.76 10.24 13.83
N THR A 146 1.61 9.61 14.12
CA THR A 146 1.34 8.85 15.37
C THR A 146 0.76 7.45 15.17
N GLY A 147 0.42 7.06 13.95
CA GLY A 147 -0.23 5.79 13.64
C GLY A 147 0.72 4.61 13.83
N ASN A 148 0.22 3.54 14.46
CA ASN A 148 0.97 2.33 14.78
C ASN A 148 0.49 1.14 13.96
N PHE A 149 1.36 0.15 13.76
CA PHE A 149 1.01 -1.13 13.13
C PHE A 149 0.48 -1.01 11.69
N ASN A 150 0.90 0.02 10.96
CA ASN A 150 0.51 0.22 9.57
C ASN A 150 1.45 -0.50 8.60
N THR A 151 0.89 -1.10 7.56
CA THR A 151 1.65 -1.70 6.44
C THR A 151 1.34 -0.94 5.17
N ALA A 152 2.34 -0.29 4.58
CA ALA A 152 2.21 0.45 3.34
C ALA A 152 3.24 -0.03 2.30
N LEU A 153 2.75 -0.51 1.17
CA LEU A 153 3.57 -1.00 0.06
C LEU A 153 3.18 -0.28 -1.23
N GLY A 154 4.04 0.59 -1.73
CA GLY A 154 3.82 1.33 -2.98
C GLY A 154 4.23 2.80 -2.90
N PHE A 155 4.26 3.47 -4.06
CA PHE A 155 4.56 4.90 -4.15
C PHE A 155 3.44 5.71 -3.46
N PHE A 156 3.80 6.48 -2.44
CA PHE A 156 2.88 7.24 -1.57
C PHE A 156 1.75 6.41 -0.93
N ALA A 157 1.96 5.10 -0.70
CA ALA A 157 1.02 4.30 0.07
C ALA A 157 0.96 4.77 1.53
N GLY A 158 -0.24 4.90 2.10
CA GLY A 158 -0.46 5.31 3.49
C GLY A 158 0.03 6.72 3.82
N TYR A 159 0.12 7.63 2.83
CA TYR A 159 0.81 8.91 2.99
C TYR A 159 0.34 9.74 4.19
N ASN A 160 -0.95 9.75 4.54
CA ASN A 160 -1.52 10.48 5.69
C ASN A 160 -2.23 9.57 6.71
N THR A 161 -1.80 8.33 6.83
CA THR A 161 -2.43 7.38 7.74
C THR A 161 -2.04 7.68 9.19
N ASN A 162 -2.85 8.46 9.91
CA ASN A 162 -2.66 8.70 11.35
C ASN A 162 -3.35 7.65 12.24
N GLY A 163 -4.25 6.85 11.66
CA GLY A 163 -4.89 5.72 12.33
C GLY A 163 -3.97 4.50 12.43
N ASN A 164 -4.39 3.55 13.24
CA ASN A 164 -3.65 2.32 13.55
C ASN A 164 -4.13 1.14 12.71
N THR A 165 -3.24 0.16 12.51
CA THR A 165 -3.60 -1.16 11.96
C THR A 165 -4.18 -1.09 10.54
N ASN A 166 -3.71 -0.15 9.72
CA ASN A 166 -4.13 -0.01 8.34
C ASN A 166 -3.18 -0.75 7.39
N ILE A 167 -3.76 -1.36 6.34
CA ILE A 167 -3.02 -2.01 5.25
C ILE A 167 -3.27 -1.24 3.97
N ALA A 168 -2.22 -0.65 3.40
CA ALA A 168 -2.26 0.12 2.15
C ALA A 168 -1.32 -0.51 1.12
N VAL A 169 -1.86 -1.05 0.03
CA VAL A 169 -1.07 -1.72 -1.01
C VAL A 169 -1.38 -1.13 -2.39
N GLY A 170 -0.39 -0.52 -3.02
CA GLY A 170 -0.47 0.08 -4.36
C GLY A 170 -0.12 1.57 -4.40
N TYR A 171 -0.15 2.14 -5.60
CA TYR A 171 0.03 3.58 -5.82
C TYR A 171 -1.06 4.38 -5.11
N LEU A 172 -0.67 5.32 -4.23
CA LEU A 172 -1.56 6.15 -3.41
C LEU A 172 -2.55 5.37 -2.53
N ALA A 173 -2.31 4.09 -2.27
CA ALA A 173 -3.26 3.30 -1.49
C ALA A 173 -3.39 3.84 -0.06
N GLY A 174 -4.60 3.91 0.50
CA GLY A 174 -4.83 4.35 1.89
C GLY A 174 -4.36 5.78 2.22
N GLN A 175 -4.20 6.65 1.21
CA GLN A 175 -3.82 8.05 1.37
C GLN A 175 -4.75 8.82 2.33
N TYR A 176 -6.04 8.47 2.37
CA TYR A 176 -7.06 9.15 3.18
C TYR A 176 -7.54 8.34 4.38
N SER A 177 -6.92 7.18 4.65
CA SER A 177 -7.31 6.26 5.72
C SER A 177 -6.80 6.77 7.08
N ALA A 178 -7.45 7.83 7.57
CA ALA A 178 -7.11 8.47 8.84
C ALA A 178 -7.67 7.73 10.06
N GLY A 179 -8.65 6.84 9.89
CA GLY A 179 -9.15 5.96 10.96
C GLY A 179 -8.42 4.61 11.00
N ASP A 180 -8.91 3.70 11.83
CA ASP A 180 -8.22 2.46 12.20
C ASP A 180 -8.72 1.24 11.42
N ASN A 181 -7.90 0.19 11.30
CA ASN A 181 -8.31 -1.13 10.80
C ASN A 181 -8.84 -1.16 9.35
N ASN A 182 -8.36 -0.27 8.48
CA ASN A 182 -8.73 -0.27 7.07
C ASN A 182 -7.79 -1.14 6.22
N ILE A 183 -8.33 -1.73 5.15
CA ILE A 183 -7.56 -2.47 4.16
C ILE A 183 -7.84 -1.85 2.79
N ASP A 184 -6.87 -1.14 2.24
CA ASP A 184 -6.96 -0.45 0.96
C ASP A 184 -5.95 -1.05 -0.04
N ILE A 185 -6.47 -1.73 -1.06
CA ILE A 185 -5.68 -2.36 -2.12
C ILE A 185 -6.00 -1.66 -3.44
N GLY A 186 -5.06 -0.86 -3.94
CA GLY A 186 -5.26 -0.06 -5.14
C GLY A 186 -6.40 0.96 -5.02
N ASN A 187 -6.66 1.42 -3.80
CA ASN A 187 -7.70 2.39 -3.47
C ASN A 187 -7.13 3.48 -2.55
N GLN A 188 -7.47 4.75 -2.77
CA GLN A 188 -6.97 5.86 -1.95
C GLN A 188 -7.47 5.86 -0.51
N GLY A 189 -8.45 5.02 -0.17
CA GLY A 189 -9.12 5.00 1.12
C GLY A 189 -10.05 6.18 1.30
N ALA A 190 -10.68 6.25 2.47
CA ALA A 190 -11.41 7.41 2.93
C ALA A 190 -11.35 7.51 4.47
N ILE A 191 -11.91 8.59 5.01
CA ILE A 191 -11.86 8.87 6.45
C ILE A 191 -12.90 7.99 7.16
N GLU A 192 -12.52 6.76 7.48
CA GLU A 192 -13.32 5.82 8.27
C GLU A 192 -12.46 4.80 9.01
N SER A 193 -13.11 3.84 9.68
CA SER A 193 -12.45 2.72 10.36
C SER A 193 -13.12 1.39 10.02
N GLY A 194 -12.33 0.32 9.91
CA GLY A 194 -12.83 -1.05 9.75
C GLY A 194 -13.34 -1.40 8.36
N VAL A 195 -12.93 -0.66 7.32
CA VAL A 195 -13.44 -0.84 5.96
C VAL A 195 -12.39 -1.43 5.03
N ILE A 196 -12.85 -2.35 4.16
CA ILE A 196 -12.03 -2.98 3.12
C ILE A 196 -12.41 -2.36 1.77
N ARG A 197 -11.41 -1.86 1.04
CA ARG A 197 -11.53 -1.39 -0.34
C ARG A 197 -10.52 -2.07 -1.25
N ILE A 198 -11.02 -2.57 -2.37
CA ILE A 198 -10.20 -3.22 -3.39
C ILE A 198 -10.55 -2.61 -4.73
N GLY A 199 -9.57 -1.95 -5.35
CA GLY A 199 -9.73 -1.22 -6.61
C GLY A 199 -10.37 0.16 -6.42
N THR A 200 -10.34 0.95 -7.48
CA THR A 200 -10.86 2.32 -7.58
C THR A 200 -12.13 2.32 -8.43
N GLU A 201 -13.16 3.04 -7.95
CA GLU A 201 -14.42 3.21 -8.65
C GLU A 201 -14.20 3.74 -10.08
N GLY A 202 -14.90 3.15 -11.06
CA GLY A 202 -14.77 3.51 -12.48
C GLY A 202 -13.52 2.98 -13.18
N THR A 203 -12.49 2.53 -12.46
CA THR A 203 -11.29 1.89 -13.05
C THR A 203 -11.44 0.38 -13.14
N GLN A 204 -11.78 -0.26 -12.01
CA GLN A 204 -12.06 -1.69 -11.97
C GLN A 204 -13.54 -1.94 -12.27
N THR A 205 -13.84 -2.61 -13.39
CA THR A 205 -15.21 -2.89 -13.85
C THR A 205 -15.68 -4.32 -13.55
N ALA A 206 -14.77 -5.19 -13.12
CA ALA A 206 -15.08 -6.57 -12.76
C ALA A 206 -14.17 -7.04 -11.62
N THR A 207 -14.71 -7.91 -10.76
CA THR A 207 -13.96 -8.55 -9.66
C THR A 207 -14.05 -10.07 -9.83
N TYR A 208 -12.90 -10.72 -9.96
CA TYR A 208 -12.81 -12.18 -10.04
C TYR A 208 -12.04 -12.70 -8.82
N ILE A 209 -12.71 -13.45 -7.96
CA ILE A 209 -12.09 -14.13 -6.82
C ILE A 209 -11.82 -15.58 -7.23
N ALA A 210 -10.55 -15.98 -7.22
CA ALA A 210 -10.16 -17.35 -7.56
C ALA A 210 -10.87 -18.36 -6.63
N GLY A 211 -11.35 -19.47 -7.21
CA GLY A 211 -12.15 -20.47 -6.49
C GLY A 211 -13.63 -20.13 -6.32
N ILE A 212 -14.05 -18.92 -6.69
CA ILE A 212 -15.46 -18.51 -6.83
C ILE A 212 -15.80 -18.32 -8.32
N SER A 213 -14.93 -17.62 -9.06
CA SER A 213 -15.13 -17.43 -10.49
C SER A 213 -15.00 -18.75 -11.25
N HIS A 214 -15.88 -18.95 -12.23
CA HIS A 214 -15.94 -20.15 -13.09
C HIS A 214 -16.33 -21.47 -12.40
N THR A 215 -16.75 -21.45 -11.13
CA THR A 215 -17.35 -22.62 -10.49
C THR A 215 -18.85 -22.66 -10.80
N PRO A 216 -19.35 -23.63 -11.61
CA PRO A 216 -20.76 -23.71 -11.93
C PRO A 216 -21.59 -24.06 -10.70
N LEU A 217 -22.72 -23.38 -10.53
CA LEU A 217 -23.69 -23.73 -9.49
C LEU A 217 -24.39 -25.03 -9.89
N ILE A 218 -24.07 -26.12 -9.20
CA ILE A 218 -24.79 -27.39 -9.34
C ILE A 218 -26.09 -27.25 -8.53
N GLN A 219 -27.25 -27.40 -9.18
CA GLN A 219 -28.56 -27.17 -8.56
C GLN A 219 -28.75 -28.05 -7.32
N GLY A 220 -29.04 -27.43 -6.17
CA GLY A 220 -29.35 -28.11 -4.91
C GLY A 220 -28.84 -27.39 -3.65
N ASP A 221 -27.60 -26.87 -3.70
CA ASP A 221 -26.90 -26.34 -2.51
C ASP A 221 -26.48 -24.86 -2.62
N ALA A 222 -26.92 -24.16 -3.68
CA ALA A 222 -26.55 -22.77 -3.91
C ALA A 222 -27.35 -21.81 -3.00
N THR A 223 -26.67 -21.18 -2.03
CA THR A 223 -27.25 -20.06 -1.26
C THR A 223 -26.93 -18.75 -1.97
N PRO A 224 -27.94 -17.94 -2.38
CA PRO A 224 -27.67 -16.66 -3.00
C PRO A 224 -26.98 -15.71 -2.01
N VAL A 225 -25.87 -15.12 -2.45
CA VAL A 225 -25.16 -14.06 -1.73
C VAL A 225 -25.58 -12.73 -2.33
N GLY A 226 -26.02 -11.81 -1.47
CA GLY A 226 -26.43 -10.46 -1.85
C GLY A 226 -25.54 -9.40 -1.23
N ILE A 227 -25.70 -8.17 -1.71
CA ILE A 227 -25.07 -6.97 -1.15
C ILE A 227 -26.15 -6.13 -0.48
N SER A 228 -25.93 -5.69 0.75
CA SER A 228 -26.84 -4.77 1.45
C SER A 228 -26.69 -3.33 0.94
N ALA A 229 -27.62 -2.45 1.32
CA ALA A 229 -27.51 -1.01 1.01
C ALA A 229 -26.25 -0.34 1.62
N PHE A 230 -25.63 -0.98 2.62
CA PHE A 230 -24.39 -0.52 3.27
C PHE A 230 -23.14 -1.20 2.70
N GLY A 231 -23.24 -1.92 1.59
CA GLY A 231 -22.09 -2.57 0.94
C GLY A 231 -21.63 -3.88 1.57
N GLN A 232 -22.33 -4.39 2.59
CA GLN A 232 -22.01 -5.71 3.19
C GLN A 232 -22.40 -6.85 2.25
N LEU A 233 -21.45 -7.75 1.95
CA LEU A 233 -21.68 -9.02 1.27
C LEU A 233 -22.18 -10.08 2.27
N GLY A 234 -23.24 -10.80 1.96
CA GLY A 234 -23.74 -11.85 2.85
C GLY A 234 -24.92 -12.66 2.34
N VAL A 235 -25.38 -13.60 3.17
CA VAL A 235 -26.57 -14.42 2.90
C VAL A 235 -27.76 -13.89 3.68
N ARG A 236 -28.97 -14.02 3.12
CA ARG A 236 -30.21 -13.63 3.82
C ARG A 236 -30.67 -14.78 4.73
N PRO A 237 -30.59 -14.66 6.07
CA PRO A 237 -31.09 -15.72 6.95
C PRO A 237 -32.61 -15.77 6.90
N SER A 238 -33.19 -16.98 6.91
CA SER A 238 -34.63 -17.20 6.76
C SER A 238 -35.25 -18.04 7.91
N SER A 239 -34.46 -18.36 8.94
CA SER A 239 -34.95 -19.10 10.12
C SER A 239 -36.02 -18.29 10.88
N ALA A 240 -36.97 -18.98 11.52
CA ALA A 240 -37.98 -18.36 12.38
C ALA A 240 -37.36 -17.50 13.49
N ARG A 241 -36.14 -17.83 13.93
CA ARG A 241 -35.37 -17.05 14.91
C ARG A 241 -35.05 -15.61 14.46
N PHE A 242 -35.08 -15.35 13.15
CA PHE A 242 -34.73 -14.06 12.55
C PHE A 242 -35.94 -13.38 11.88
N LYS A 243 -37.15 -13.85 12.16
CA LYS A 243 -38.39 -13.34 11.55
C LYS A 243 -39.38 -12.96 12.64
N GLU A 244 -40.08 -11.87 12.42
CA GLU A 244 -41.16 -11.40 13.29
C GLU A 244 -42.49 -11.44 12.55
N ALA A 245 -43.60 -11.39 13.31
CA ALA A 245 -44.96 -11.39 12.76
C ALA A 245 -45.26 -12.56 11.79
N ILE A 246 -44.69 -13.74 12.06
CA ILE A 246 -44.93 -14.95 11.28
C ILE A 246 -46.38 -15.39 11.52
N LYS A 247 -47.24 -15.19 10.53
CA LYS A 247 -48.64 -15.61 10.56
C LYS A 247 -48.99 -16.39 9.29
N PRO A 248 -49.97 -17.31 9.34
CA PRO A 248 -50.55 -17.90 8.15
C PRO A 248 -51.00 -16.80 7.17
N MET A 249 -50.95 -17.07 5.86
CA MET A 249 -51.42 -16.08 4.87
C MET A 249 -52.95 -16.09 4.72
N ASP A 250 -53.68 -16.69 5.66
CA ASP A 250 -55.14 -16.86 5.66
C ASP A 250 -55.67 -17.28 4.27
N LYS A 251 -56.67 -16.57 3.72
CA LYS A 251 -57.27 -16.87 2.40
C LYS A 251 -56.28 -16.86 1.23
N ALA A 252 -55.12 -16.19 1.37
CA ALA A 252 -54.10 -16.22 0.31
C ALA A 252 -53.36 -17.57 0.25
N SER A 253 -53.28 -18.31 1.36
CA SER A 253 -52.76 -19.69 1.34
C SER A 253 -53.69 -20.65 0.60
N GLU A 254 -55.01 -20.47 0.69
CA GLU A 254 -55.99 -21.27 -0.06
C GLU A 254 -55.85 -21.09 -1.57
N ALA A 255 -55.66 -19.84 -2.01
CA ALA A 255 -55.40 -19.55 -3.41
C ALA A 255 -54.11 -20.24 -3.90
N ILE A 256 -53.04 -20.24 -3.11
CA ILE A 256 -51.78 -20.92 -3.46
C ILE A 256 -51.96 -22.45 -3.48
N LEU A 257 -52.69 -23.02 -2.52
CA LEU A 257 -52.94 -24.47 -2.46
C LEU A 257 -53.90 -24.97 -3.55
N ALA A 258 -54.76 -24.10 -4.08
CA ALA A 258 -55.64 -24.40 -5.20
C ALA A 258 -54.94 -24.32 -6.56
N LEU A 259 -53.71 -23.79 -6.64
CA LEU A 259 -52.92 -23.81 -7.87
C LEU A 259 -52.49 -25.26 -8.18
N GLN A 260 -52.85 -25.74 -9.36
CA GLN A 260 -52.50 -27.09 -9.82
C GLN A 260 -51.30 -27.02 -10.77
N PRO A 261 -50.07 -27.33 -10.30
CA PRO A 261 -48.91 -27.39 -11.18
C PRO A 261 -49.07 -28.52 -12.20
N VAL A 262 -48.72 -28.23 -13.45
CA VAL A 262 -48.79 -29.16 -14.56
C VAL A 262 -47.42 -29.34 -15.21
N THR A 263 -47.24 -30.48 -15.86
CA THR A 263 -46.14 -30.69 -16.81
C THR A 263 -46.68 -30.47 -18.22
N PHE A 264 -45.95 -29.70 -19.03
CA PHE A 264 -46.36 -29.38 -20.39
C PHE A 264 -45.16 -29.34 -21.33
N ARG A 265 -45.43 -29.30 -22.64
CA ARG A 265 -44.46 -28.99 -23.69
C ARG A 265 -45.02 -27.81 -24.48
N TYR A 266 -44.16 -26.90 -24.90
CA TYR A 266 -44.58 -25.87 -25.85
C TYR A 266 -44.92 -26.51 -27.19
N LYS A 267 -45.79 -25.86 -27.96
CA LYS A 267 -46.09 -26.29 -29.32
C LYS A 267 -44.81 -26.24 -30.16
N HIS A 268 -44.70 -27.12 -31.14
CA HIS A 268 -43.46 -27.34 -31.91
C HIS A 268 -42.98 -26.09 -32.68
N ASP A 269 -43.88 -25.18 -33.01
CA ASP A 269 -43.60 -23.87 -33.60
C ASP A 269 -42.94 -22.87 -32.64
N LEU A 270 -43.08 -23.07 -31.33
CA LEU A 270 -42.48 -22.26 -30.27
C LEU A 270 -41.27 -22.92 -29.60
N ASP A 271 -41.24 -24.26 -29.58
CA ASP A 271 -40.12 -25.06 -29.07
C ASP A 271 -39.90 -26.29 -29.99
N PRO A 272 -39.02 -26.19 -31.00
CA PRO A 272 -38.71 -27.28 -31.91
C PRO A 272 -38.17 -28.52 -31.18
N ASP A 273 -37.48 -28.33 -30.05
CA ASP A 273 -36.85 -29.40 -29.27
C ASP A 273 -37.84 -30.09 -28.32
N SER A 274 -39.05 -29.55 -28.17
CA SER A 274 -40.18 -30.14 -27.43
C SER A 274 -39.83 -30.58 -26.02
N ILE A 275 -39.08 -29.74 -25.29
CA ILE A 275 -38.52 -30.10 -23.98
C ILE A 275 -39.65 -30.08 -22.93
N PRO A 276 -39.81 -31.13 -22.10
CA PRO A 276 -40.77 -31.13 -20.99
C PRO A 276 -40.46 -30.03 -19.97
N GLN A 277 -41.47 -29.22 -19.64
CA GLN A 277 -41.39 -28.18 -18.62
C GLN A 277 -42.48 -28.38 -17.57
N PHE A 278 -42.31 -27.74 -16.41
CA PHE A 278 -43.30 -27.72 -15.34
C PHE A 278 -43.67 -26.27 -15.02
N GLY A 279 -44.94 -26.02 -14.71
CA GLY A 279 -45.43 -24.68 -14.43
C GLY A 279 -46.92 -24.62 -14.16
N LEU A 280 -47.49 -23.44 -14.35
CA LEU A 280 -48.91 -23.17 -14.17
C LEU A 280 -49.51 -22.65 -15.48
N VAL A 281 -50.77 -22.98 -15.73
CA VAL A 281 -51.54 -22.48 -16.88
C VAL A 281 -52.25 -21.19 -16.48
N ALA A 282 -52.03 -20.10 -17.21
CA ALA A 282 -52.51 -18.77 -16.83
C ALA A 282 -54.04 -18.72 -16.67
N GLU A 283 -54.79 -19.43 -17.49
CA GLU A 283 -56.24 -19.54 -17.44
C GLU A 283 -56.73 -20.28 -16.18
N ASP A 284 -55.96 -21.26 -15.69
CA ASP A 284 -56.31 -21.98 -14.48
C ASP A 284 -55.93 -21.17 -13.23
N VAL A 285 -54.83 -20.41 -13.29
CA VAL A 285 -54.46 -19.45 -12.25
C VAL A 285 -55.49 -18.33 -12.15
N GLU A 286 -56.00 -17.82 -13.28
CA GLU A 286 -57.01 -16.75 -13.29
C GLU A 286 -58.28 -17.14 -12.53
N LYS A 287 -58.72 -18.40 -12.65
CA LYS A 287 -59.90 -18.92 -11.94
C LYS A 287 -59.72 -18.95 -10.42
N VAL A 288 -58.48 -19.10 -9.97
CA VAL A 288 -58.13 -19.20 -8.54
C VAL A 288 -57.80 -17.84 -7.96
N ASN A 289 -56.98 -17.05 -8.66
CA ASN A 289 -56.60 -15.70 -8.30
C ASN A 289 -56.26 -14.86 -9.55
N PRO A 290 -57.18 -14.00 -10.01
CA PRO A 290 -56.98 -13.14 -11.17
C PRO A 290 -55.80 -12.17 -11.06
N ASP A 291 -55.42 -11.77 -9.83
CA ASP A 291 -54.35 -10.79 -9.59
C ASP A 291 -52.95 -11.37 -9.87
N LEU A 292 -52.84 -12.69 -10.00
CA LEU A 292 -51.60 -13.39 -10.33
C LEU A 292 -51.39 -13.58 -11.84
N VAL A 293 -52.28 -13.05 -12.69
CA VAL A 293 -52.24 -13.24 -14.14
C VAL A 293 -52.07 -11.90 -14.85
N ALA A 294 -51.07 -11.82 -15.72
CA ALA A 294 -50.94 -10.73 -16.69
C ALA A 294 -51.77 -11.06 -17.94
N ARG A 295 -52.45 -10.04 -18.47
CA ARG A 295 -53.33 -10.14 -19.64
C ARG A 295 -52.67 -9.54 -20.89
N ASP A 296 -53.04 -10.04 -22.06
CA ASP A 296 -52.64 -9.47 -23.35
C ASP A 296 -53.40 -8.17 -23.69
N GLU A 297 -53.08 -7.57 -24.84
CA GLU A 297 -53.73 -6.35 -25.34
C GLU A 297 -55.24 -6.51 -25.60
N GLN A 298 -55.73 -7.75 -25.69
CA GLN A 298 -57.14 -8.09 -25.87
C GLN A 298 -57.82 -8.50 -24.55
N GLY A 299 -57.12 -8.42 -23.42
CA GLY A 299 -57.63 -8.69 -22.08
C GLY A 299 -57.68 -10.17 -21.68
N LYS A 300 -57.11 -11.08 -22.49
CA LYS A 300 -57.07 -12.52 -22.18
C LYS A 300 -55.86 -12.86 -21.29
N PRO A 301 -55.97 -13.88 -20.42
CA PRO A 301 -54.85 -14.45 -19.69
C PRO A 301 -53.67 -14.75 -20.62
N TYR A 302 -52.49 -14.24 -20.30
CA TYR A 302 -51.30 -14.40 -21.14
C TYR A 302 -50.15 -15.09 -20.40
N THR A 303 -49.84 -14.66 -19.17
CA THR A 303 -48.74 -15.24 -18.38
C THR A 303 -48.94 -15.07 -16.89
N VAL A 304 -48.26 -15.90 -16.10
CA VAL A 304 -48.18 -15.80 -14.65
C VAL A 304 -46.82 -15.16 -14.30
N PRO A 305 -46.77 -13.84 -14.04
CA PRO A 305 -45.50 -13.16 -13.79
C PRO A 305 -44.83 -13.66 -12.51
N ARG A 306 -43.52 -13.89 -12.58
CA ARG A 306 -42.67 -14.11 -11.39
C ARG A 306 -42.46 -12.74 -10.73
N ARG A 307 -43.12 -12.46 -9.62
CA ARG A 307 -42.84 -11.29 -8.77
C ARG A 307 -41.92 -11.66 -7.62
#